data_AF-A0A921KDE9-F1
#
_entry.id   AF-A0A921KDE9-F1
#
_cell.length_a   1.000
_cell.length_b   1.000
_cell.length_c   1.000
_cell.angle_alpha   90.00
_cell.angle_beta   90.00
_cell.angle_gamma   90.00
#
_symmetry.space_group_name_H-M   'P 1'
#
loop_
_entity.id
_entity.type
_entity.pdbx_description
1 polymer ?
#
loop_
_entity_poly.entity_id
_entity_poly.type
_entity_poly.pdbx_seq_one_letter_code
_entity_poly.pdbx_strand_id
1 'polypeptide(L)' 'MGSKYIDLALILFMGYFAITRFSTGQFGYGTFFMVLALLNILTLVMKVKKDKAAKEEVR' A
#
# COMPACT_ATOMS: atom_id res chain seq x y z
N MET A 1 -12.54 -0.31 10.96
CA MET A 1 -12.84 0.05 9.54
C MET A 1 -12.03 1.23 9.01
N GLY A 2 -11.68 2.25 9.81
CA GLY A 2 -10.89 3.41 9.34
C GLY A 2 -9.49 3.10 8.77
N SER A 3 -8.80 2.08 9.29
CA SER A 3 -7.44 1.73 8.85
C SER A 3 -7.33 1.32 7.38
N LYS A 4 -8.36 0.69 6.79
CA LYS A 4 -8.29 0.21 5.39
C LYS A 4 -8.32 1.34 4.37
N TYR A 5 -9.11 2.38 4.64
CA TYR A 5 -9.20 3.56 3.79
C TYR A 5 -7.94 4.43 3.87
N ILE A 6 -7.34 4.50 5.07
CA ILE A 6 -6.05 5.18 5.29
C ILE A 6 -4.95 4.44 4.53
N ASP A 7 -4.85 3.12 4.67
CA ASP A 7 -3.88 2.29 3.93
C ASP A 7 -4.04 2.49 2.40
N LEU A 8 -5.28 2.56 1.90
CA LEU A 8 -5.56 2.79 0.48
C LEU A 8 -5.13 4.18 -0.01
N ALA A 9 -5.44 5.22 0.78
CA ALA A 9 -5.03 6.60 0.48
C ALA A 9 -3.50 6.75 0.49
N LEU A 10 -2.82 6.07 1.42
CA LEU A 10 -1.35 6.06 1.53
C LEU A 10 -0.71 5.38 0.30
N ILE A 11 -1.28 4.26 -0.16
CA ILE A 11 -0.82 3.57 -1.38
C ILE A 11 -0.95 4.48 -2.61
N LEU A 12 -2.09 5.16 -2.77
CA LEU A 12 -2.32 6.10 -3.87
C LEU A 12 -1.36 7.30 -3.80
N PHE A 13 -1.17 7.86 -2.61
CA PHE A 13 -0.27 8.99 -2.38
C PHE A 13 1.19 8.63 -2.70
N MET A 14 1.68 7.50 -2.19
CA MET A 14 3.05 7.04 -2.45
C MET A 14 3.25 6.64 -3.91
N GLY A 15 2.26 6.02 -4.55
CA GLY A 15 2.30 5.68 -5.97
C GLY A 15 2.42 6.91 -6.86
N TYR A 16 1.62 7.95 -6.58
CA TYR A 16 1.73 9.24 -7.26
C TYR A 16 3.13 9.86 -7.04
N PHE A 17 3.60 9.92 -5.79
CA PHE A 17 4.92 10.46 -5.47
C PHE A 17 6.05 9.69 -6.17
N ALA A 18 5.98 8.37 -6.23
CA ALA A 18 6.96 7.56 -6.95
C ALA A 18 7.01 7.94 -8.44
N ILE A 19 5.86 8.03 -9.11
CA ILE A 19 5.76 8.42 -10.53
C ILE A 19 6.32 9.83 -10.76
N THR A 20 5.93 10.79 -9.92
CA THR A 20 6.44 12.17 -10.01
C THR A 20 7.95 12.21 -9.82
N ARG A 21 8.50 11.45 -8.87
CA ARG A 21 9.94 11.40 -8.60
C ARG A 21 10.72 10.77 -9.75
N PHE A 22 10.18 9.71 -10.36
CA PHE A 22 10.74 9.14 -11.60
C PHE A 22 10.76 10.17 -12.74
N SER A 23 9.67 10.93 -12.92
CA SER A 23 9.60 11.99 -13.93
C SER A 23 10.57 13.16 -13.69
N THR A 24 10.96 13.41 -12.45
CA THR A 24 11.95 14.45 -12.10
C THR A 24 13.40 13.96 -12.13
N GLY A 25 13.67 12.73 -12.57
CA GLY A 25 15.00 12.14 -12.63
C GLY A 25 15.58 11.71 -11.28
N GLN A 26 14.80 11.75 -10.20
CA GLN A 26 15.21 11.36 -8.85
C GLN A 26 14.95 9.86 -8.61
N PHE A 27 15.63 9.01 -9.38
CA PHE A 27 15.41 7.56 -9.40
C PHE A 27 15.58 6.87 -8.03
N GLY A 28 16.51 7.33 -7.18
CA GLY A 28 16.72 6.77 -5.84
C GLY A 28 15.49 6.91 -4.95
N TYR A 29 14.94 8.13 -4.87
CA TYR A 29 13.71 8.40 -4.11
C TYR A 29 12.48 7.75 -4.76
N GLY A 30 12.41 7.73 -6.09
CA GLY A 30 11.33 7.05 -6.83
C GLY A 30 11.23 5.56 -6.48
N THR A 31 12.36 4.85 -6.50
CA THR A 31 12.44 3.44 -6.11
C THR A 31 12.06 3.25 -4.65
N PHE A 32 12.54 4.11 -3.74
CA PHE A 32 12.19 4.03 -2.33
C PHE A 32 10.68 4.15 -2.08
N PHE A 33 10.02 5.14 -2.67
CA PHE A 33 8.56 5.29 -2.56
C PHE A 33 7.80 4.15 -3.22
N MET A 34 8.32 3.59 -4.31
CA MET A 34 7.71 2.43 -4.97
C MET A 34 7.78 1.18 -4.09
N VAL A 35 8.90 0.91 -3.43
CA VAL A 35 9.04 -0.21 -2.48
C VAL A 35 8.10 0.00 -1.28
N LEU A 36 8.02 1.21 -0.74
CA LEU A 36 7.08 1.53 0.35
C LEU A 36 5.61 1.32 -0.06
N ALA A 37 5.24 1.69 -1.29
CA ALA A 37 3.90 1.45 -1.82
C ALA A 37 3.61 -0.07 -1.91
N LEU A 38 4.56 -0.86 -2.40
CA LEU A 38 4.42 -2.33 -2.47
C LEU A 38 4.26 -2.97 -1.09
N LEU A 39 5.04 -2.54 -0.09
CA LEU A 39 4.94 -3.03 1.29
C LEU A 39 3.57 -2.70 1.91
N ASN A 40 3.02 -1.52 1.64
CA ASN A 40 1.69 -1.14 2.10
C ASN A 40 0.59 -1.96 1.42
N ILE A 41 0.70 -2.22 0.11
CA ILE A 41 -0.21 -3.13 -0.60
C ILE A 41 -0.18 -4.53 0.01
N LEU A 42 1.00 -5.08 0.26
CA LEU A 42 1.16 -6.39 0.89
C LEU A 42 0.50 -6.43 2.28
N THR A 43 0.69 -5.37 3.07
CA THR A 43 0.10 -5.26 4.41
C THR A 43 -1.43 -5.21 4.35
N LEU A 44 -1.97 -4.46 3.39
CA LEU A 44 -3.41 -4.41 3.12
C LEU A 44 -3.95 -5.79 2.72
N VAL A 45 -3.27 -6.50 1.80
CA VAL A 45 -3.66 -7.84 1.35
C VAL A 45 -3.64 -8.83 2.52
N MET A 46 -2.60 -8.79 3.38
CA MET A 46 -2.54 -9.64 4.57
C MET A 46 -3.67 -9.34 5.56
N LYS A 47 -3.98 -8.06 5.82
CA LYS A 47 -5.14 -7.67 6.64
C LYS A 47 -6.44 -8.20 6.04
N VAL A 48 -6.65 -8.05 4.74
CA VAL A 48 -7.86 -8.53 4.06
C VAL A 48 -7.97 -10.05 4.12
N LYS A 49 -6.85 -10.78 3.94
CA LYS A 49 -6.81 -12.24 4.11
C LYS A 49 -7.13 -12.67 5.54
N LYS A 50 -6.55 -12.01 6.54
CA LYS A 50 -6.84 -12.29 7.96
C LYS A 50 -8.30 -12.02 8.31
N ASP A 51 -8.87 -10.92 7.84
CA ASP A 51 -10.30 -10.62 8.04
C ASP A 51 -11.22 -11.64 7.37
N LYS A 52 -10.83 -12.19 6.22
CA LYS A 52 -11.58 -13.27 5.56
C LYS A 52 -11.50 -14.58 6.34
N ALA A 53 -10.30 -14.99 6.76
CA ALA A 53 -10.10 -16.19 7.55
C ALA A 53 -10.85 -16.14 8.89
N ALA A 54 -10.81 -14.99 9.59
CA ALA A 54 -11.56 -14.78 10.82
C ALA A 54 -13.09 -14.81 10.63
N LYS A 55 -13.59 -14.53 9.41
CA LYS A 55 -15.02 -14.66 9.08
C LYS A 55 -15.44 -16.08 8.72
N GLU A 56 -14.53 -16.92 8.25
CA GLU A 56 -14.79 -18.34 7.96
C GLU A 56 -14.76 -19.21 9.22
N GLU A 57 -13.88 -18.92 10.20
CA GLU A 57 -13.82 -19.68 11.46
C GLU A 57 -15.03 -19.49 12.39
N VAL A 58 -15.82 -18.42 12.20
CA VAL A 58 -16.99 -18.10 13.04
C VAL A 58 -18.31 -18.63 12.44
N ARG A 59 -18.25 -19.30 11.29
CA ARG A 59 -19.43 -19.80 10.56
C ARG A 59 -19.48 -21.33 10.57
#